data_AF-K8XC02-F1
#
_entry.id   AF-K8XC02-F1
#
_cell.length_a   1.000
_cell.length_b   1.000
_cell.length_c   1.000
_cell.angle_alpha   90.00
_cell.angle_beta   90.00
_cell.angle_gamma   90.00
#
_symmetry.space_group_name_H-M   'P 1'
#
loop_
_entity.id
_entity.type
_entity.pdbx_description
1 polymer ?
#
loop_
_entity_poly.entity_id
_entity_poly.type
_entity_poly.pdbx_seq_one_letter_code
_entity_poly.pdbx_strand_id
1 'polypeptide(L)'
;MTLQIAAGMVPLVVRAKMAAGVAHAVPWGISLDGLLASEIRENTKAAARAAGTDYTPYSPDTVPEDLDLPLARCPGDGADRWHWAATFAYPEDEIPGPHVQYWSARPDQQALDHMAADLPALVSERQGRYRSRVMPLPLTVCRHLVWRAVGDRAAVAELLEPIMSIGKKRSAGHGHVLSWEITEHPAADRWELAHLHPDGGLGRTAPAACLRDHGEMRTGGDGQMGLRPPYMHPARRTRVMLPL
;
A
#
# COMPACT_ATOMS: atom_id res chain seq x y z
N MET A 1 -3.17 -20.18 -15.30
CA MET A 1 -3.27 -20.38 -13.82
C MET A 1 -4.63 -19.89 -13.30
N THR A 2 -5.30 -20.59 -12.38
CA THR A 2 -6.69 -20.25 -11.94
C THR A 2 -6.72 -19.61 -10.55
N LEU A 3 -7.38 -18.46 -10.40
CA LEU A 3 -7.61 -17.82 -9.10
C LEU A 3 -8.54 -18.67 -8.20
N GLN A 4 -8.28 -18.66 -6.90
CA GLN A 4 -9.19 -19.15 -5.87
C GLN A 4 -10.19 -18.04 -5.53
N ILE A 5 -11.44 -18.23 -5.96
CA ILE A 5 -12.51 -17.22 -5.93
C ILE A 5 -13.65 -17.75 -5.06
N ALA A 6 -14.01 -17.02 -4.01
CA ALA A 6 -15.21 -17.30 -3.22
C ALA A 6 -16.47 -16.84 -3.96
N ALA A 7 -17.63 -17.37 -3.58
CA ALA A 7 -18.91 -16.97 -4.17
C ALA A 7 -19.12 -15.44 -4.05
N GLY A 8 -19.59 -14.80 -5.11
CA GLY A 8 -19.85 -13.36 -5.15
C GLY A 8 -18.65 -12.47 -5.52
N MET A 9 -17.44 -13.01 -5.59
CA MET A 9 -16.26 -12.22 -6.00
C MET A 9 -16.21 -12.00 -7.52
N VAL A 10 -16.05 -10.74 -7.93
CA VAL A 10 -16.02 -10.30 -9.33
C VAL A 10 -14.82 -9.39 -9.61
N PRO A 11 -14.41 -9.19 -10.88
CA PRO A 11 -13.42 -8.17 -11.21
C PRO A 11 -13.92 -6.77 -10.83
N LEU A 12 -13.05 -5.99 -10.20
CA LEU A 12 -13.32 -4.65 -9.67
C LEU A 12 -12.29 -3.65 -10.19
N VAL A 13 -12.74 -2.43 -10.46
CA VAL A 13 -11.88 -1.25 -10.54
C VAL A 13 -12.22 -0.34 -9.37
N VAL A 14 -11.22 -0.07 -8.54
CA VAL A 14 -11.31 0.82 -7.37
C VAL A 14 -10.61 2.12 -7.72
N ARG A 15 -11.26 3.26 -7.47
CA ARG A 15 -10.69 4.59 -7.65
C ARG A 15 -10.77 5.39 -6.36
N ALA A 16 -9.65 6.01 -5.99
CA ALA A 16 -9.62 7.06 -4.97
C ALA A 16 -9.53 8.41 -5.68
N LYS A 17 -10.49 9.29 -5.44
CA LYS A 17 -10.39 10.69 -5.87
C LYS A 17 -9.48 11.45 -4.93
N MET A 18 -8.41 12.04 -5.46
CA MET A 18 -7.37 12.67 -4.63
C MET A 18 -7.64 14.17 -4.48
N ALA A 19 -7.42 14.71 -3.28
CA ALA A 19 -7.46 16.16 -3.06
C ALA A 19 -6.19 16.86 -3.57
N ALA A 20 -5.06 16.15 -3.51
CA ALA A 20 -3.73 16.61 -3.88
C ALA A 20 -2.83 15.41 -4.21
N GLY A 21 -1.55 15.66 -4.47
CA GLY A 21 -0.58 14.59 -4.71
C GLY A 21 -0.39 13.62 -3.55
N VAL A 22 -0.03 12.39 -3.88
CA VAL A 22 0.32 11.33 -2.94
C VAL A 22 1.83 11.20 -2.85
N ALA A 23 2.36 11.05 -1.63
CA ALA A 23 3.75 10.68 -1.41
C ALA A 23 3.82 9.17 -1.13
N HIS A 24 4.67 8.43 -1.85
CA HIS A 24 4.93 7.01 -1.57
C HIS A 24 6.42 6.70 -1.47
N ALA A 25 6.73 5.53 -0.91
CA ALA A 25 8.09 5.09 -0.60
C ALA A 25 8.76 4.31 -1.72
N VAL A 26 7.93 3.49 -2.38
CA VAL A 26 8.33 2.54 -3.40
C VAL A 26 7.92 3.09 -4.76
N PRO A 27 8.61 2.72 -5.84
CA PRO A 27 8.26 3.18 -7.19
C PRO A 27 6.85 2.76 -7.60
N TRP A 28 6.36 1.63 -7.07
CA TRP A 28 5.12 1.00 -7.51
C TRP A 28 3.95 1.29 -6.55
N GLY A 29 3.44 2.52 -6.56
CA GLY A 29 2.18 2.93 -5.91
C GLY A 29 1.94 2.44 -4.47
N ILE A 30 0.68 2.44 -4.05
CA ILE A 30 0.22 1.89 -2.76
C ILE A 30 -0.56 0.60 -3.06
N SER A 31 -0.36 -0.48 -2.30
CA SER A 31 -1.06 -1.74 -2.58
C SER A 31 -2.49 -1.74 -2.04
N LEU A 32 -3.47 -2.20 -2.85
CA LEU A 32 -4.86 -2.27 -2.40
C LEU A 32 -5.03 -3.26 -1.26
N ASP A 33 -4.46 -4.46 -1.40
CA ASP A 33 -4.45 -5.47 -0.34
C ASP A 33 -3.80 -4.96 0.96
N GLY A 34 -2.80 -4.10 0.86
CA GLY A 34 -2.13 -3.46 1.99
C GLY A 34 -2.99 -2.40 2.68
N LEU A 35 -3.78 -1.65 1.91
CA LEU A 35 -4.78 -0.72 2.47
C LEU A 35 -5.86 -1.48 3.24
N LEU A 36 -6.44 -2.51 2.63
CA LEU A 36 -7.48 -3.33 3.27
C LEU A 36 -6.95 -4.03 4.54
N ALA A 37 -5.74 -4.61 4.45
CA ALA A 37 -5.07 -5.21 5.60
C ALA A 37 -4.77 -4.19 6.72
N SER A 38 -4.45 -2.95 6.37
CA SER A 38 -4.24 -1.88 7.34
C SER A 38 -5.53 -1.54 8.06
N GLU A 39 -6.66 -1.43 7.35
CA GLU A 39 -7.94 -1.08 7.96
C GLU A 39 -8.45 -2.19 8.88
N ILE A 40 -8.34 -3.46 8.48
CA ILE A 40 -8.67 -4.59 9.37
C ILE A 40 -7.91 -4.48 10.70
N ARG A 41 -6.64 -4.05 10.66
CA ARG A 41 -5.84 -3.86 11.88
C ARG A 41 -6.25 -2.65 12.69
N GLU A 42 -6.66 -1.55 12.06
CA GLU A 42 -7.24 -0.42 12.79
C GLU A 42 -8.55 -0.84 13.48
N ASN A 43 -9.40 -1.62 12.80
CA ASN A 43 -10.62 -2.19 13.38
C ASN A 43 -10.31 -3.10 14.57
N THR A 44 -9.33 -4.02 14.45
CA THR A 44 -8.89 -4.86 15.58
C THR A 44 -8.38 -4.03 16.75
N LYS A 45 -7.60 -2.97 16.49
CA LYS A 45 -7.11 -2.05 17.53
C LYS A 45 -8.25 -1.30 18.22
N ALA A 46 -9.21 -0.79 17.45
CA ALA A 46 -10.38 -0.11 17.98
C ALA A 46 -11.23 -1.03 18.85
N ALA A 47 -11.46 -2.28 18.39
CA ALA A 47 -12.19 -3.29 19.15
C ALA A 47 -11.48 -3.66 20.46
N ALA A 48 -10.16 -3.89 20.44
CA ALA A 48 -9.37 -4.16 21.64
C ALA A 48 -9.45 -3.00 22.65
N ARG A 49 -9.33 -1.75 22.16
CA ARG A 49 -9.49 -0.55 23.00
C ARG A 49 -10.88 -0.45 23.61
N ALA A 50 -11.94 -0.74 22.85
CA ALA A 50 -13.31 -0.72 23.34
C ALA A 50 -13.57 -1.81 24.39
N ALA A 51 -12.94 -2.98 24.23
CA ALA A 51 -13.01 -4.08 25.17
C ALA A 51 -12.09 -3.92 26.40
N GLY A 52 -11.19 -2.94 26.40
CA GLY A 52 -10.19 -2.77 27.46
C GLY A 52 -9.11 -3.86 27.48
N THR A 53 -8.89 -4.54 26.34
CA THR A 53 -7.88 -5.59 26.20
C THR A 53 -6.62 -5.08 25.49
N ASP A 54 -5.49 -5.73 25.74
CA ASP A 54 -4.24 -5.41 25.05
C ASP A 54 -4.30 -5.76 23.55
N TYR A 55 -3.61 -4.96 22.74
CA TYR A 55 -3.36 -5.22 21.33
C TYR A 55 -1.87 -5.49 21.12
N THR A 56 -1.53 -6.67 20.60
CA THR A 56 -0.14 -7.02 20.28
C THR A 56 0.27 -6.35 18.97
N PRO A 57 1.26 -5.43 18.97
CA PRO A 57 1.76 -4.82 17.74
C PRO A 57 2.52 -5.83 16.88
N TYR A 58 2.69 -5.49 15.59
CA TYR A 58 3.60 -6.26 14.74
C TYR A 58 5.02 -6.27 15.30
N SER A 59 5.61 -7.46 15.34
CA SER A 59 7.05 -7.65 15.56
C SER A 59 7.73 -8.02 14.25
N PRO A 60 8.92 -7.48 13.95
CA PRO A 60 9.72 -7.95 12.82
C PRO A 60 10.25 -9.38 12.99
N ASP A 61 10.22 -9.91 14.23
CA ASP A 61 10.75 -11.23 14.58
C ASP A 61 9.69 -12.33 14.56
N THR A 62 8.42 -11.97 14.34
CA THR A 62 7.29 -12.90 14.35
C THR A 62 6.68 -12.96 12.95
N VAL A 63 6.59 -14.16 12.39
CA VAL A 63 5.92 -14.34 11.09
C VAL A 63 4.48 -13.85 11.23
N PRO A 64 4.08 -12.84 10.45
CA PRO A 64 2.76 -12.24 10.57
C PRO A 64 1.71 -13.23 10.07
N GLU A 65 0.58 -13.29 10.75
CA GLU A 65 -0.59 -14.04 10.25
C GLU A 65 -1.05 -13.49 8.90
N ASP A 66 -1.59 -14.37 8.06
CA ASP A 66 -2.28 -13.97 6.84
C ASP A 66 -3.70 -13.52 7.19
N LEU A 67 -4.00 -12.24 6.96
CA LEU A 67 -5.34 -11.68 7.17
C LEU A 67 -6.26 -12.10 6.03
N ASP A 68 -7.49 -12.53 6.34
CA ASP A 68 -8.51 -12.80 5.33
C ASP A 68 -9.03 -11.49 4.73
N LEU A 69 -8.66 -11.22 3.48
CA LEU A 69 -9.10 -10.04 2.74
C LEU A 69 -10.31 -10.39 1.86
N PRO A 70 -11.20 -9.41 1.56
CA PRO A 70 -12.32 -9.58 0.63
C PRO A 70 -11.85 -9.58 -0.84
N LEU A 71 -10.75 -10.27 -1.13
CA LEU A 71 -10.11 -10.39 -2.43
C LEU A 71 -9.96 -11.87 -2.79
N ALA A 72 -9.97 -12.21 -4.08
CA ALA A 72 -9.62 -13.55 -4.51
C ALA A 72 -8.12 -13.83 -4.25
N ARG A 73 -7.75 -15.11 -4.09
CA ARG A 73 -6.34 -15.52 -3.94
C ARG A 73 -5.80 -16.05 -5.26
N CYS A 74 -4.63 -15.58 -5.65
CA CYS A 74 -3.86 -16.13 -6.74
C CYS A 74 -2.85 -17.14 -6.16
N PRO A 75 -2.93 -18.44 -6.50
CA PRO A 75 -2.10 -19.46 -5.85
C PRO A 75 -0.61 -19.37 -6.22
N GLY A 76 -0.23 -18.55 -7.20
CA GLY A 76 1.16 -18.48 -7.65
C GLY A 76 1.70 -19.84 -8.09
N ASP A 77 2.93 -20.15 -7.71
CA ASP A 77 3.58 -21.44 -7.94
C ASP A 77 3.44 -22.42 -6.76
N GLY A 78 2.55 -22.19 -5.79
CA GLY A 78 2.31 -23.10 -4.67
C GLY A 78 1.99 -22.42 -3.34
N ALA A 79 1.91 -23.23 -2.28
CA ALA A 79 1.30 -22.88 -0.99
C ALA A 79 1.86 -21.62 -0.30
N ASP A 80 3.14 -21.28 -0.48
CA ASP A 80 3.75 -20.12 0.20
C ASP A 80 3.88 -18.88 -0.68
N ARG A 81 3.76 -19.04 -2.00
CA ARG A 81 3.98 -17.99 -3.01
C ARG A 81 2.70 -17.46 -3.64
N TRP A 82 1.59 -17.63 -2.93
CA TRP A 82 0.32 -17.01 -3.27
C TRP A 82 0.31 -15.52 -2.94
N HIS A 83 -0.62 -14.80 -3.59
CA HIS A 83 -0.89 -13.40 -3.32
C HIS A 83 -2.37 -13.05 -3.53
N TRP A 84 -2.80 -11.90 -3.03
CA TRP A 84 -4.16 -11.40 -3.28
C TRP A 84 -4.33 -10.97 -4.74
N ALA A 85 -5.53 -11.05 -5.28
CA ALA A 85 -5.85 -10.64 -6.65
C ALA A 85 -6.13 -9.13 -6.68
N ALA A 86 -5.07 -8.31 -6.56
CA ALA A 86 -5.18 -6.86 -6.59
C ALA A 86 -3.87 -6.18 -7.03
N THR A 87 -3.94 -5.06 -7.74
CA THR A 87 -2.76 -4.30 -8.14
C THR A 87 -2.30 -3.34 -7.04
N PHE A 88 -1.15 -2.73 -7.26
CA PHE A 88 -0.78 -1.45 -6.67
C PHE A 88 -1.54 -0.30 -7.35
N ALA A 89 -1.39 0.90 -6.81
CA ALA A 89 -2.04 2.10 -7.31
C ALA A 89 -1.42 2.54 -8.64
N TYR A 90 -2.26 2.84 -9.61
CA TYR A 90 -1.90 3.48 -10.87
C TYR A 90 -2.43 4.91 -10.88
N PRO A 91 -1.60 5.94 -11.16
CA PRO A 91 -2.08 7.31 -11.27
C PRO A 91 -2.82 7.52 -12.60
N GLU A 92 -4.09 7.88 -12.53
CA GLU A 92 -4.91 8.29 -13.69
C GLU A 92 -4.93 9.82 -13.76
N ASP A 93 -4.76 10.35 -14.97
CA ASP A 93 -4.56 11.78 -15.24
C ASP A 93 -3.35 12.34 -14.45
N GLU A 94 -2.23 11.61 -14.42
CA GLU A 94 -0.99 12.09 -13.81
C GLU A 94 -0.51 13.37 -14.49
N ILE A 95 -0.16 14.38 -13.68
CA ILE A 95 0.49 15.59 -14.16
C ILE A 95 1.99 15.28 -14.31
N PRO A 96 2.55 15.31 -15.54
CA PRO A 96 3.96 14.97 -15.73
C PRO A 96 4.91 15.91 -14.98
N GLY A 97 6.07 15.39 -14.59
CA GLY A 97 7.18 16.16 -14.05
C GLY A 97 7.52 15.83 -12.60
N PRO A 98 8.69 16.29 -12.12
CA PRO A 98 9.06 16.10 -10.73
C PRO A 98 8.26 17.07 -9.86
N HIS A 99 7.20 16.58 -9.24
CA HIS A 99 6.51 17.33 -8.18
C HIS A 99 7.21 17.05 -6.86
N VAL A 100 8.03 17.98 -6.39
CA VAL A 100 8.78 17.83 -5.15
C VAL A 100 8.32 18.87 -4.16
N GLN A 101 7.80 18.43 -3.02
CA GLN A 101 7.66 19.27 -1.84
C GLN A 101 8.81 19.01 -0.88
N TYR A 102 9.11 19.96 -0.01
CA TYR A 102 10.15 19.80 1.00
C TYR A 102 9.50 19.81 2.37
N TRP A 103 9.94 18.89 3.23
CA TRP A 103 9.59 18.93 4.64
C TRP A 103 10.84 19.19 5.48
N SER A 104 10.69 20.00 6.51
CA SER A 104 11.73 20.26 7.48
C SER A 104 11.48 19.47 8.76
N ALA A 105 12.51 18.80 9.28
CA ALA A 105 12.54 18.30 10.64
C ALA A 105 13.42 19.25 11.46
N ARG A 106 12.92 19.72 12.60
CA ARG A 106 13.69 20.47 13.60
C ARG A 106 13.58 19.76 14.94
N PRO A 107 14.63 19.75 15.77
CA PRO A 107 14.51 19.28 17.14
C PRO A 107 13.54 20.18 17.91
N ASP A 108 12.56 19.57 18.55
CA ASP A 108 11.67 20.27 19.48
C ASP A 108 12.35 20.26 20.85
N GLN A 109 12.89 21.41 21.27
CA GLN A 109 13.61 21.53 22.53
C GLN A 109 12.73 21.16 23.72
N GLN A 110 11.46 21.57 23.72
CA GLN A 110 10.55 21.30 24.82
C GLN A 110 10.22 19.81 24.93
N ALA A 111 9.98 19.15 23.79
CA ALA A 111 9.76 17.71 23.78
C ALA A 111 11.01 16.94 24.24
N LEU A 112 12.20 17.40 23.86
CA LEU A 112 13.47 16.80 24.28
C LEU A 112 13.67 16.92 25.80
N ASP A 113 13.42 18.10 26.38
CA ASP A 113 13.55 18.35 27.82
C ASP A 113 12.62 17.45 28.66
N HIS A 114 11.44 17.10 28.14
CA HIS A 114 10.54 16.15 28.82
C HIS A 114 10.97 14.68 28.71
N MET A 115 11.77 14.32 27.70
CA MET A 115 12.09 12.93 27.39
C MET A 115 13.47 12.48 27.89
N ALA A 116 14.38 13.40 28.18
CA ALA A 116 15.73 13.06 28.64
C ALA A 116 15.98 13.57 30.07
N ALA A 117 16.62 12.73 30.88
CA ALA A 117 17.04 13.10 32.23
C ALA A 117 18.19 14.12 32.23
N ASP A 118 19.04 14.09 31.20
CA ASP A 118 20.16 14.99 31.01
C ASP A 118 20.25 15.42 29.54
N LEU A 119 20.11 16.72 29.30
CA LEU A 119 20.28 17.37 28.00
C LEU A 119 21.07 18.67 28.16
N PRO A 120 21.85 19.09 27.14
CA PRO A 120 22.35 20.46 27.09
C PRO A 120 21.20 21.45 27.10
N ALA A 121 21.41 22.63 27.69
CA ALA A 121 20.41 23.70 27.74
C ALA A 121 19.86 24.12 26.37
N LEU A 122 20.60 23.85 25.29
CA LEU A 122 20.14 24.00 23.92
C LEU A 122 20.73 22.92 23.01
N VAL A 123 19.88 22.18 22.33
CA VAL A 123 20.28 21.27 21.26
C VAL A 123 20.45 22.05 19.97
N SER A 124 21.65 21.97 19.37
CA SER A 124 21.93 22.73 18.15
C SER A 124 21.11 22.24 16.95
N GLU A 125 20.37 23.16 16.33
CA GLU A 125 19.71 22.92 15.04
C GLU A 125 20.68 22.88 13.85
N ARG A 126 21.91 23.38 13.99
CA ARG A 126 22.85 23.53 12.87
C ARG A 126 23.80 22.34 12.73
N GLN A 127 24.17 21.70 13.83
CA GLN A 127 25.21 20.67 13.86
C GLN A 127 24.87 19.52 14.81
N GLY A 128 25.55 18.38 14.62
CA GLY A 128 25.34 17.19 15.44
C GLY A 128 24.17 16.30 14.99
N ARG A 129 23.87 15.29 15.81
CA ARG A 129 22.91 14.22 15.49
C ARG A 129 21.49 14.72 15.24
N TYR A 130 21.09 15.76 15.97
CA TYR A 130 19.74 16.32 15.96
C TYR A 130 19.60 17.57 15.09
N ARG A 131 20.59 17.88 14.24
CA ARG A 131 20.52 19.05 13.35
C ARG A 131 19.25 19.01 12.49
N SER A 132 18.72 20.18 12.22
CA SER A 132 17.58 20.38 11.35
C SER A 132 17.88 19.84 9.94
N ARG A 133 16.90 19.21 9.32
CA ARG A 133 17.02 18.62 7.98
C ARG A 133 15.90 19.14 7.11
N VAL A 134 16.24 19.47 5.86
CA VAL A 134 15.27 19.72 4.80
C VAL A 134 15.35 18.55 3.84
N MET A 135 14.26 17.82 3.69
CA MET A 135 14.22 16.57 2.94
C MET A 135 13.24 16.69 1.79
N PRO A 136 13.63 16.32 0.56
CA PRO A 136 12.69 16.26 -0.56
C PRO A 136 11.66 15.16 -0.33
N LEU A 137 10.45 15.43 -0.77
CA LEU A 137 9.31 14.54 -0.80
C LEU A 137 8.74 14.54 -2.23
N PRO A 138 9.17 13.60 -3.07
CA PRO A 138 8.57 13.39 -4.38
C PRO A 138 7.09 13.04 -4.22
N LEU A 139 6.25 13.64 -5.08
CA LEU A 139 4.82 13.45 -5.12
C LEU A 139 4.40 12.96 -6.50
N THR A 140 3.44 12.05 -6.53
CA THR A 140 2.66 11.77 -7.73
C THR A 140 1.39 12.60 -7.65
N VAL A 141 1.25 13.55 -8.57
CA VAL A 141 0.07 14.42 -8.66
C VAL A 141 -0.85 13.88 -9.73
N CYS A 142 -2.02 13.42 -9.32
CA CYS A 142 -3.02 12.80 -10.20
C CYS A 142 -4.41 13.13 -9.68
N ARG A 143 -5.42 12.97 -10.54
CA ARG A 143 -6.82 13.16 -10.15
C ARG A 143 -7.37 11.93 -9.43
N HIS A 144 -6.99 10.74 -9.91
CA HIS A 144 -7.35 9.49 -9.26
C HIS A 144 -6.15 8.56 -9.12
N LEU A 145 -6.15 7.81 -8.03
CA LEU A 145 -5.41 6.57 -7.96
C LEU A 145 -6.35 5.42 -8.25
N VAL A 146 -5.89 4.49 -9.09
CA VAL A 146 -6.70 3.39 -9.60
C VAL A 146 -6.06 2.07 -9.23
N TRP A 147 -6.87 1.15 -8.71
CA TRP A 147 -6.51 -0.24 -8.49
C TRP A 147 -7.43 -1.14 -9.28
N ARG A 148 -6.89 -2.26 -9.74
CA ARG A 148 -7.65 -3.37 -10.30
C ARG A 148 -7.59 -4.53 -9.33
N ALA A 149 -8.69 -5.27 -9.22
CA ALA A 149 -8.77 -6.41 -8.32
C ALA A 149 -9.81 -7.43 -8.76
N VAL A 150 -9.83 -8.58 -8.08
CA VAL A 150 -10.96 -9.51 -8.08
C VAL A 150 -11.34 -9.71 -6.62
N GLY A 151 -12.60 -9.42 -6.25
CA GLY A 151 -13.01 -9.43 -4.85
C GLY A 151 -14.50 -9.19 -4.64
N ASP A 152 -14.90 -9.11 -3.38
CA ASP A 152 -16.26 -8.75 -2.97
C ASP A 152 -16.38 -7.22 -2.92
N ARG A 153 -17.20 -6.66 -3.80
CA ARG A 153 -17.36 -5.20 -3.92
C ARG A 153 -17.84 -4.56 -2.61
N ALA A 154 -18.80 -5.16 -1.92
CA ALA A 154 -19.42 -4.58 -0.73
C ALA A 154 -18.43 -4.58 0.44
N ALA A 155 -17.77 -5.71 0.68
CA ALA A 155 -16.79 -5.83 1.75
C ALA A 155 -15.53 -4.98 1.49
N VAL A 156 -15.11 -4.83 0.22
CA VAL A 156 -14.04 -3.88 -0.15
C VAL A 156 -14.49 -2.44 0.12
N ALA A 157 -15.74 -2.07 -0.20
CA ALA A 157 -16.24 -0.73 0.06
C ALA A 157 -16.24 -0.37 1.55
N GLU A 158 -16.71 -1.29 2.39
CA GLU A 158 -16.77 -1.12 3.85
C GLU A 158 -15.37 -0.86 4.44
N LEU A 159 -14.35 -1.58 3.99
CA LEU A 159 -12.97 -1.38 4.45
C LEU A 159 -12.31 -0.12 3.87
N LEU A 160 -12.75 0.40 2.73
CA LEU A 160 -12.16 1.60 2.14
C LEU A 160 -12.81 2.89 2.64
N GLU A 161 -14.10 2.85 2.98
CA GLU A 161 -14.87 4.00 3.47
C GLU A 161 -14.17 4.84 4.56
N PRO A 162 -13.63 4.25 5.65
CA PRO A 162 -12.96 5.02 6.71
C PRO A 162 -11.59 5.58 6.30
N ILE A 163 -11.02 5.13 5.17
CA ILE A 163 -9.67 5.52 4.75
C ILE A 163 -9.70 6.88 4.05
N MET A 164 -9.43 7.94 4.82
CA MET A 164 -9.40 9.33 4.34
C MET A 164 -8.03 9.84 3.90
N SER A 165 -6.96 9.10 4.19
CA SER A 165 -5.62 9.48 3.76
C SER A 165 -4.67 8.30 3.61
N ILE A 166 -3.95 8.28 2.49
CA ILE A 166 -3.06 7.19 2.07
C ILE A 166 -1.65 7.71 1.77
N GLY A 167 -0.66 6.82 1.85
CA GLY A 167 0.74 7.15 1.58
C GLY A 167 1.49 7.77 2.78
N LYS A 168 2.59 8.47 2.49
CA LYS A 168 3.48 9.08 3.47
C LYS A 168 3.06 10.51 3.80
N LYS A 169 3.46 10.96 5.00
CA LYS A 169 3.30 12.36 5.46
C LYS A 169 1.83 12.86 5.40
N ARG A 170 0.89 11.97 5.73
CA ARG A 170 -0.56 12.22 5.78
C ARG A 170 -0.94 13.44 6.63
N SER A 171 -0.26 13.65 7.75
CA SER A 171 -0.47 14.81 8.63
C SER A 171 -0.09 16.15 8.01
N ALA A 172 0.66 16.16 6.91
CA ALA A 172 0.98 17.36 6.13
C ALA A 172 0.03 17.56 4.92
N GLY A 173 -1.09 16.83 4.87
CA GLY A 173 -2.12 16.96 3.83
C GLY A 173 -1.90 16.09 2.59
N HIS A 174 -0.86 15.26 2.56
CA HIS A 174 -0.59 14.38 1.42
C HIS A 174 -1.52 13.18 1.36
N GLY A 175 -1.88 12.80 0.13
CA GLY A 175 -2.67 11.60 -0.14
C GLY A 175 -4.06 11.61 0.49
N HIS A 176 -4.64 12.80 0.73
CA HIS A 176 -6.02 12.92 1.18
C HIS A 176 -6.98 12.40 0.11
N VAL A 177 -7.87 11.49 0.50
CA VAL A 177 -8.89 10.89 -0.36
C VAL A 177 -10.20 11.64 -0.16
N LEU A 178 -10.78 12.15 -1.25
CA LEU A 178 -12.06 12.86 -1.24
C LEU A 178 -13.24 11.89 -1.28
N SER A 179 -13.11 10.80 -2.03
CA SER A 179 -14.14 9.78 -2.17
C SER A 179 -13.56 8.51 -2.79
N TRP A 180 -14.20 7.39 -2.52
CA TRP A 180 -13.95 6.10 -3.17
C TRP A 180 -15.03 5.78 -4.18
N GLU A 181 -14.66 5.25 -5.34
CA GLU A 181 -15.55 4.70 -6.35
C GLU A 181 -15.13 3.27 -6.65
N ILE A 182 -16.08 2.33 -6.64
CA ILE A 182 -15.82 0.91 -6.91
C ILE A 182 -16.81 0.45 -7.97
N THR A 183 -16.29 0.06 -9.12
CA THR A 183 -17.07 -0.42 -10.26
C THR A 183 -16.80 -1.89 -10.52
N GLU A 184 -17.86 -2.66 -10.72
CA GLU A 184 -17.78 -4.07 -11.09
C GLU A 184 -17.61 -4.23 -12.60
N HIS A 185 -16.75 -5.15 -13.00
CA HIS A 185 -16.50 -5.51 -14.39
C HIS A 185 -16.64 -7.02 -14.57
N PRO A 186 -17.84 -7.61 -14.42
CA PRO A 186 -18.03 -9.06 -14.40
C PRO A 186 -17.58 -9.79 -15.68
N ALA A 187 -17.56 -9.09 -16.81
CA ALA A 187 -17.11 -9.61 -18.10
C ALA A 187 -15.60 -9.42 -18.35
N ALA A 188 -14.87 -8.70 -17.50
CA ALA A 188 -13.44 -8.49 -17.65
C ALA A 188 -12.64 -9.74 -17.30
N ASP A 189 -11.46 -9.88 -17.91
CA ASP A 189 -10.55 -10.95 -17.56
C ASP A 189 -10.06 -10.79 -16.12
N ARG A 190 -10.27 -11.85 -15.34
CA ARG A 190 -9.93 -11.88 -13.91
C ARG A 190 -8.44 -11.86 -13.67
N TRP A 191 -7.66 -12.50 -14.54
CA TRP A 191 -6.22 -12.51 -14.41
C TRP A 191 -5.66 -11.12 -14.70
N GLU A 192 -6.14 -10.45 -15.74
CA GLU A 192 -5.74 -9.08 -16.09
C GLU A 192 -6.04 -8.12 -14.95
N LEU A 193 -7.25 -8.14 -14.36
CA LEU A 193 -7.56 -7.25 -13.23
C LEU A 193 -6.80 -7.62 -11.94
N ALA A 194 -6.34 -8.86 -11.81
CA ALA A 194 -5.54 -9.28 -10.67
C ALA A 194 -4.05 -8.88 -10.78
N HIS A 195 -3.54 -8.69 -12.00
CA HIS A 195 -2.09 -8.56 -12.24
C HIS A 195 -1.68 -7.29 -12.98
N LEU A 196 -2.52 -6.74 -13.87
CA LEU A 196 -2.11 -5.66 -14.78
C LEU A 196 -2.68 -4.30 -14.38
N HIS A 197 -1.86 -3.27 -14.53
CA HIS A 197 -2.32 -1.89 -14.56
C HIS A 197 -3.15 -1.57 -15.81
N PRO A 198 -3.88 -0.44 -15.83
CA PRO A 198 -4.62 0.03 -17.00
C PRO A 198 -3.84 0.10 -18.30
N ASP A 199 -2.53 0.34 -18.23
CA ASP A 199 -1.63 0.43 -19.38
C ASP A 199 -1.06 -0.92 -19.84
N GLY A 200 -1.55 -2.03 -19.29
CA GLY A 200 -1.11 -3.39 -19.60
C GLY A 200 0.25 -3.78 -18.98
N GLY A 201 0.89 -2.87 -18.23
CA GLY A 201 2.08 -3.21 -17.45
C GLY A 201 1.73 -4.08 -16.24
N LEU A 202 2.71 -4.85 -15.74
CA LEU A 202 2.55 -5.57 -14.48
C LEU A 202 2.30 -4.57 -13.36
N GLY A 203 1.17 -4.71 -12.66
CA GLY A 203 0.70 -3.79 -11.64
C GLY A 203 0.86 -4.27 -10.21
N ARG A 204 1.44 -5.45 -9.98
CA ARG A 204 1.81 -5.92 -8.64
C ARG A 204 3.05 -6.80 -8.68
N THR A 205 3.67 -6.98 -7.52
CA THR A 205 4.66 -8.06 -7.38
C THR A 205 3.97 -9.41 -7.53
N ALA A 206 4.55 -10.27 -8.37
CA ALA A 206 3.99 -11.59 -8.67
C ALA A 206 5.11 -12.62 -8.91
N PRO A 207 4.89 -13.91 -8.57
CA PRO A 207 5.73 -14.99 -9.06
C PRO A 207 5.79 -14.98 -10.59
N ALA A 208 6.97 -15.25 -11.18
CA ALA A 208 7.12 -15.40 -12.64
C ALA A 208 6.15 -16.46 -13.22
N ALA A 209 5.79 -17.46 -12.42
CA ALA A 209 4.80 -18.47 -12.76
C ALA A 209 3.43 -17.90 -13.13
N CYS A 210 3.03 -16.77 -12.56
CA CYS A 210 1.75 -16.12 -12.84
C CYS A 210 1.69 -15.54 -14.26
N LEU A 211 2.85 -15.24 -14.85
CA LEU A 211 2.95 -14.53 -16.14
C LEU A 211 3.19 -15.47 -17.32
N ARG A 212 3.60 -16.73 -17.08
CA ARG A 212 4.07 -17.67 -18.12
C ARG A 212 3.07 -17.87 -19.27
N ASP A 213 1.78 -17.88 -18.96
CA ASP A 213 0.72 -18.20 -19.91
C ASP A 213 0.10 -16.95 -20.58
N HIS A 214 0.59 -15.75 -20.26
CA HIS A 214 -0.09 -14.48 -20.57
C HIS A 214 0.69 -13.55 -21.52
N GLY A 215 1.66 -14.11 -22.27
CA GLY A 215 2.45 -13.38 -23.27
C GLY A 215 3.48 -12.42 -22.68
N GLU A 216 4.15 -11.66 -23.56
CA GLU A 216 5.09 -10.63 -23.14
C GLU A 216 4.33 -9.40 -22.61
N MET A 217 4.79 -8.90 -21.46
CA MET A 217 4.26 -7.70 -20.82
C MET A 217 5.38 -6.90 -20.19
N ARG A 218 5.13 -5.61 -20.01
CA ARG A 218 6.12 -4.71 -19.42
C ARG A 218 6.21 -4.95 -17.92
N THR A 219 7.43 -5.18 -17.44
CA THR A 219 7.75 -5.39 -16.02
C THR A 219 8.99 -4.57 -15.66
N GLY A 220 9.19 -4.29 -14.38
CA GLY A 220 10.42 -3.71 -13.83
C GLY A 220 11.57 -4.71 -13.65
N GLY A 221 11.47 -5.90 -14.25
CA GLY A 221 12.45 -6.99 -14.10
C GLY A 221 12.21 -7.87 -12.88
N ASP A 222 13.21 -8.66 -12.50
CA ASP A 222 13.15 -9.54 -11.34
C ASP A 222 13.81 -8.93 -10.10
N GLY A 223 13.28 -9.24 -8.92
CA GLY A 223 13.83 -8.75 -7.66
C GLY A 223 13.31 -9.49 -6.43
N GLN A 224 13.71 -8.99 -5.25
CA GLN A 224 13.28 -9.51 -3.95
C GLN A 224 12.31 -8.53 -3.29
N MET A 225 11.04 -8.93 -3.17
CA MET A 225 10.00 -8.09 -2.58
C MET A 225 8.89 -8.93 -1.95
N GLY A 226 8.09 -8.31 -1.08
CA GLY A 226 6.88 -8.89 -0.50
C GLY A 226 5.85 -9.27 -1.58
N LEU A 227 5.20 -10.42 -1.42
CA LEU A 227 4.06 -10.82 -2.26
C LEU A 227 2.70 -10.40 -1.70
N ARG A 228 2.62 -10.13 -0.40
CA ARG A 228 1.37 -9.81 0.30
C ARG A 228 1.64 -9.04 1.59
N PRO A 229 0.63 -8.36 2.15
CA PRO A 229 0.77 -7.64 3.40
C PRO A 229 1.21 -8.57 4.56
N PRO A 230 2.03 -8.07 5.50
CA PRO A 230 2.75 -6.80 5.47
C PRO A 230 4.00 -6.87 4.56
N TYR A 231 4.00 -6.09 3.46
CA TYR A 231 5.03 -6.16 2.40
C TYR A 231 6.47 -5.89 2.88
N MET A 232 6.63 -5.10 3.94
CA MET A 232 7.95 -4.75 4.48
C MET A 232 8.57 -5.88 5.31
N HIS A 233 7.77 -6.84 5.78
CA HIS A 233 8.21 -7.89 6.68
C HIS A 233 9.15 -8.88 5.97
N PRO A 234 10.33 -9.20 6.54
CA PRO A 234 11.31 -10.07 5.88
C PRO A 234 10.76 -11.42 5.43
N ALA A 235 9.92 -12.06 6.27
CA ALA A 235 9.29 -13.36 5.95
C ALA A 235 8.34 -13.34 4.72
N ARG A 236 7.95 -12.16 4.22
CA ARG A 236 7.11 -12.06 3.01
C ARG A 236 7.93 -11.90 1.73
N ARG A 237 9.24 -11.66 1.83
CA ARG A 237 10.12 -11.39 0.68
C ARG A 237 10.46 -12.67 -0.05
N THR A 238 10.28 -12.66 -1.35
CA THR A 238 10.67 -13.75 -2.24
C THR A 238 11.06 -13.20 -3.60
N ARG A 239 11.57 -14.08 -4.47
CA ARG A 239 11.87 -13.71 -5.85
C ARG A 239 10.56 -13.50 -6.63
N VAL A 240 10.40 -12.30 -7.16
CA VAL A 240 9.21 -11.86 -7.87
C VAL A 240 9.58 -11.10 -9.13
N MET A 241 8.62 -11.02 -10.05
CA MET A 241 8.60 -10.01 -11.08
C MET A 241 8.07 -8.71 -10.46
N LEU A 242 8.75 -7.61 -10.74
CA LEU A 242 8.44 -6.28 -10.22
C LEU A 242 7.54 -5.53 -11.21
N PRO A 243 6.58 -4.72 -10.73
CA PRO A 243 5.95 -3.70 -11.54
C PRO A 243 6.97 -2.74 -12.13
N LEU A 244 6.58 -2.03 -13.20
CA LEU A 244 7.36 -0.90 -13.72
C LEU A 244 7.41 0.26 -12.72
#